data_AF-A0A497P8G4-F1
#
_entry.id   AF-A0A497P8G4-F1
#
_cell.length_a   1.000
_cell.length_b   1.000
_cell.length_c   1.000
_cell.angle_alpha   90.00
_cell.angle_beta   90.00
_cell.angle_gamma   90.00
#
_symmetry.space_group_name_H-M   'P 1'
#
loop_
_entity.id
_entity.type
_entity.pdbx_description
1 polymer ?
#
loop_
_entity_poly.entity_id
_entity_poly.type
_entity_poly.pdbx_seq_one_letter_code
_entity_poly.pdbx_strand_id
1 'polypeptide(L)'
;MATEITPGKSKAALVLDIIKLVFDIMQTVSFMMFIEEEGIQIRGFGIMSLMREDLVDEVEVQLDALEEQVNNLETFADSWGWIAPYMQPTYLNYVQAARDQVDAWRAWVAAKKSARDRAVVRIVSSPTNAEIYLDGDSTDSLTPHTFHDLAPGTHTIKLKYLSPRRGLLEYEDTITAEKGKTKEFRFVLQEV
;
A
#
# COMPACT_ATOMS: atom_id res chain seq x y z
N MET A 1 -39.50 42.13 -39.37
CA MET A 1 -39.18 42.53 -37.99
C MET A 1 -38.23 41.48 -37.44
N ALA A 2 -36.92 41.71 -37.54
CA ALA A 2 -35.91 40.86 -36.92
C ALA A 2 -35.62 41.48 -35.56
N THR A 3 -36.13 40.85 -34.51
CA THR A 3 -36.01 41.31 -33.13
C THR A 3 -34.53 41.29 -32.74
N GLU A 4 -33.97 42.46 -32.44
CA GLU A 4 -32.58 42.62 -32.02
C GLU A 4 -32.33 41.85 -30.73
N ILE A 5 -31.43 40.86 -30.79
CA ILE A 5 -30.79 40.32 -29.60
C ILE A 5 -29.57 41.22 -29.37
N THR A 6 -29.75 42.25 -28.54
CA THR A 6 -28.79 43.31 -28.14
C THR A 6 -28.54 44.42 -29.17
N PRO A 7 -28.89 45.71 -28.89
CA PRO A 7 -28.63 46.81 -29.81
C PRO A 7 -27.14 47.02 -30.06
N GLY A 8 -26.72 47.07 -31.34
CA GLY A 8 -25.46 47.71 -31.75
C GLY A 8 -24.23 46.83 -32.01
N LYS A 9 -24.26 45.50 -31.84
CA LYS A 9 -23.13 44.62 -32.23
C LYS A 9 -23.36 43.97 -33.59
N SER A 10 -22.34 43.97 -34.45
CA SER A 10 -22.37 43.23 -35.71
C SER A 10 -22.38 41.71 -35.45
N LYS A 11 -22.89 40.92 -36.40
CA LYS A 11 -22.86 39.44 -36.30
C LYS A 11 -21.45 38.90 -36.06
N ALA A 12 -20.44 39.52 -36.67
CA ALA A 12 -19.04 39.16 -36.47
C ALA A 12 -18.55 39.44 -35.04
N ALA A 13 -18.99 40.56 -34.44
CA ALA A 13 -18.67 40.87 -33.04
C ALA A 13 -19.32 39.85 -32.08
N LEU A 14 -20.55 39.43 -32.34
CA LEU A 14 -21.22 38.39 -31.55
C LEU A 14 -20.48 37.04 -31.64
N VAL A 15 -20.05 36.65 -32.84
CA VAL A 15 -19.25 35.42 -33.05
C VAL A 15 -17.95 35.49 -32.25
N LEU A 16 -17.24 36.63 -32.28
CA LEU A 16 -16.01 36.80 -31.52
C LEU A 16 -16.26 36.72 -30.00
N ASP A 17 -17.36 37.27 -29.50
CA ASP A 17 -17.73 37.20 -28.08
C ASP A 17 -18.03 35.76 -27.65
N ILE A 18 -18.72 34.98 -28.50
CA ILE A 18 -18.98 33.55 -28.25
C ILE A 18 -17.66 32.77 -28.21
N ILE A 19 -16.75 33.02 -29.15
CA ILE A 19 -15.43 32.40 -29.17
C ILE A 19 -14.67 32.71 -27.87
N LYS A 20 -14.64 33.98 -27.45
CA LYS A 20 -13.99 34.37 -26.19
C LYS A 20 -14.59 33.66 -24.98
N LEU A 21 -15.92 33.58 -24.89
CA LEU A 21 -16.60 32.88 -23.81
C LEU A 21 -16.18 31.40 -23.74
N VAL A 22 -16.04 30.72 -24.87
CA VAL A 22 -15.56 29.33 -24.91
C VAL A 22 -14.13 29.22 -24.37
N PHE A 23 -13.23 30.14 -24.77
CA PHE A 23 -11.87 30.18 -24.24
C PHE A 23 -11.81 30.47 -22.73
N ASP A 24 -12.65 31.38 -22.23
CA ASP A 24 -12.70 31.74 -20.81
C ASP A 24 -13.19 30.55 -19.95
N ILE A 25 -14.19 29.80 -20.43
CA ILE A 25 -14.66 28.57 -19.77
C ILE A 25 -13.55 27.52 -19.80
N MET A 26 -12.89 27.31 -20.93
CA MET A 26 -11.78 26.36 -21.06
C MET A 26 -10.64 26.68 -20.08
N GLN A 27 -10.27 27.96 -19.93
CA GLN A 27 -9.26 28.38 -18.97
C GLN A 27 -9.68 28.10 -17.54
N THR A 28 -10.95 28.32 -17.20
CA THR A 28 -11.51 28.03 -15.87
C THR A 28 -11.45 26.54 -15.53
N VAL A 29 -11.90 25.68 -16.46
CA VAL A 29 -11.86 24.21 -16.29
C VAL A 29 -10.42 23.72 -16.13
N SER A 30 -9.50 24.25 -16.94
CA SER A 30 -8.07 23.93 -16.84
C SER A 30 -7.47 24.34 -15.49
N PHE A 31 -7.83 25.53 -15.00
CA PHE A 31 -7.37 26.02 -13.70
C PHE A 31 -7.90 25.18 -12.54
N MET A 32 -9.16 24.72 -12.60
CA MET A 32 -9.71 23.83 -11.58
C MET A 32 -8.95 22.51 -11.49
N MET A 33 -8.66 21.87 -12.64
CA MET A 33 -7.85 20.65 -12.68
C MET A 33 -6.44 20.89 -12.13
N PHE A 34 -5.82 22.03 -12.45
CA PHE A 34 -4.52 22.41 -11.91
C PHE A 34 -4.52 22.55 -10.38
N ILE A 35 -5.54 23.19 -9.80
CA ILE A 35 -5.64 23.34 -8.34
C ILE A 35 -5.77 21.99 -7.64
N GLU A 36 -6.55 21.07 -8.20
CA GLU A 36 -6.64 19.70 -7.68
C GLU A 36 -5.32 18.93 -7.82
N GLU A 37 -4.63 19.05 -8.96
CA GLU A 37 -3.29 18.49 -9.18
C GLU A 37 -2.29 18.96 -8.11
N GLU A 38 -2.20 20.26 -7.88
CA GLU A 38 -1.32 20.83 -6.84
C GLU A 38 -1.74 20.39 -5.44
N GLY A 39 -3.05 20.26 -5.18
CA GLY A 39 -3.58 19.73 -3.93
C GLY A 39 -3.11 18.29 -3.64
N ILE A 40 -3.14 17.42 -4.66
CA ILE A 40 -2.64 16.05 -4.61
C ILE A 40 -1.12 16.05 -4.33
N GLN A 41 -0.35 16.91 -4.99
CA GLN A 41 1.10 17.02 -4.74
C GLN A 41 1.41 17.48 -3.30
N ILE A 42 0.70 18.48 -2.79
CA ILE A 42 0.85 18.99 -1.41
C ILE A 42 0.57 17.88 -0.40
N ARG A 43 -0.51 17.10 -0.59
CA ARG A 43 -0.80 15.95 0.27
C ARG A 43 0.30 14.89 0.19
N GLY A 44 0.81 14.63 -1.02
CA GLY A 44 1.94 13.73 -1.23
C GLY A 44 3.17 14.11 -0.40
N PHE A 45 3.54 15.40 -0.34
CA PHE A 45 4.62 15.86 0.54
C PHE A 45 4.32 15.65 2.03
N GLY A 46 3.07 15.85 2.45
CA GLY A 46 2.63 15.55 3.82
C GLY A 46 2.81 14.06 4.16
N ILE A 47 2.40 13.16 3.26
CA ILE A 47 2.57 11.71 3.42
C ILE A 47 4.05 11.34 3.53
N MET A 48 4.91 11.88 2.67
CA MET A 48 6.37 11.62 2.74
C MET A 48 6.97 12.04 4.10
N SER A 49 6.46 13.11 4.71
CA SER A 49 6.87 13.50 6.06
C SER A 49 6.46 12.46 7.11
N LEU A 50 5.24 11.93 7.05
CA LEU A 50 4.77 10.87 7.96
C LEU A 50 5.54 9.55 7.75
N MET A 51 5.86 9.22 6.49
CA MET A 51 6.67 8.05 6.15
C MET A 51 8.09 8.13 6.74
N ARG A 52 8.69 9.33 6.76
CA ARG A 52 10.01 9.54 7.36
C ARG A 52 10.00 9.27 8.87
N GLU A 53 8.91 9.61 9.55
CA GLU A 53 8.73 9.38 10.99
C GLU A 53 8.22 7.97 11.33
N ASP A 54 8.09 7.07 10.35
CA ASP A 54 7.53 5.71 10.50
C ASP A 54 6.11 5.67 11.11
N LEU A 55 5.32 6.74 10.92
CA LEU A 55 3.94 6.85 11.37
C LEU A 55 2.99 6.11 10.41
N VAL A 56 3.15 4.79 10.31
CA VAL A 56 2.50 3.92 9.31
C VAL A 56 0.97 4.04 9.31
N ASP A 57 0.34 4.13 10.47
CA ASP A 57 -1.13 4.20 10.56
C ASP A 57 -1.64 5.59 10.13
N GLU A 58 -0.90 6.67 10.41
CA GLU A 58 -1.24 8.01 9.90
C GLU A 58 -1.02 8.12 8.39
N VAL A 59 0.03 7.48 7.86
CA VAL A 59 0.27 7.38 6.41
C VAL A 59 -0.94 6.74 5.73
N GLU A 60 -1.45 5.63 6.26
CA GLU A 60 -2.60 4.93 5.67
C GLU A 60 -3.85 5.81 5.60
N VAL A 61 -4.15 6.55 6.67
CA VAL A 61 -5.28 7.51 6.70
C VAL A 61 -5.11 8.60 5.65
N GLN A 62 -3.88 9.11 5.46
CA GLN A 62 -3.63 10.12 4.43
C GLN A 62 -3.66 9.55 3.01
N LEU A 63 -3.31 8.27 2.82
CA LEU A 63 -3.43 7.59 1.53
C LEU A 63 -4.90 7.44 1.12
N ASP A 64 -5.80 7.12 2.04
CA ASP A 64 -7.25 7.06 1.76
C ASP A 64 -7.76 8.42 1.23
N ALA A 65 -7.35 9.51 1.88
CA ALA A 65 -7.72 10.86 1.46
C ALA A 65 -7.06 11.28 0.13
N LEU A 66 -5.83 10.82 -0.14
CA LEU A 66 -5.16 11.05 -1.42
C LEU A 66 -5.88 10.34 -2.57
N GLU A 67 -6.25 9.08 -2.35
CA GLU A 67 -6.96 8.27 -3.33
C GLU A 67 -8.33 8.89 -3.69
N GLU A 68 -9.05 9.43 -2.70
CA GLU A 68 -10.27 10.20 -2.94
C GLU A 68 -10.02 11.45 -3.81
N GLN A 69 -8.96 12.21 -3.55
CA GLN A 69 -8.61 13.37 -4.38
C GLN A 69 -8.25 12.99 -5.81
N VAL A 70 -7.48 11.91 -5.99
CA VAL A 70 -7.13 11.39 -7.33
C VAL A 70 -8.40 10.96 -8.08
N ASN A 71 -9.33 10.28 -7.41
CA ASN A 71 -10.63 9.90 -7.99
C ASN A 71 -11.48 11.12 -8.37
N ASN A 72 -11.46 12.17 -7.56
CA ASN A 72 -12.18 13.42 -7.85
C ASN A 72 -11.60 14.11 -9.09
N LEU A 73 -10.28 14.19 -9.22
CA LEU A 73 -9.61 14.76 -10.40
C LEU A 73 -9.91 13.96 -11.67
N GLU A 74 -9.84 12.63 -11.60
CA GLU A 74 -10.20 11.75 -12.73
C GLU A 74 -11.65 11.95 -13.16
N THR A 75 -12.58 11.92 -12.20
CA THR A 75 -14.01 12.13 -12.46
C THR A 75 -14.27 13.49 -13.11
N PHE A 76 -13.58 14.54 -12.63
CA PHE A 76 -13.70 15.87 -13.20
C PHE A 76 -13.11 15.95 -14.61
N ALA A 77 -11.93 15.38 -14.83
CA ALA A 77 -11.28 15.33 -16.14
C ALA A 77 -12.12 14.55 -17.17
N ASP A 78 -12.76 13.45 -16.76
CA ASP A 78 -13.66 12.69 -17.64
C ASP A 78 -14.95 13.44 -17.95
N SER A 79 -15.53 14.11 -16.96
CA SER A 79 -16.82 14.80 -17.11
C SER A 79 -16.71 16.13 -17.85
N TRP A 80 -15.66 16.91 -17.57
CA TRP A 80 -15.52 18.30 -18.02
C TRP A 80 -14.27 18.53 -18.88
N GLY A 81 -13.34 17.58 -18.94
CA GLY A 81 -12.07 17.76 -19.66
C GLY A 81 -12.22 17.92 -21.17
N TRP A 82 -13.33 17.46 -21.77
CA TRP A 82 -13.60 17.68 -23.20
C TRP A 82 -13.68 19.17 -23.58
N ILE A 83 -13.97 20.05 -22.61
CA ILE A 83 -13.96 21.52 -22.79
C ILE A 83 -12.52 22.05 -22.91
N ALA A 84 -11.55 21.34 -22.33
CA ALA A 84 -10.12 21.63 -22.38
C ALA A 84 -9.35 20.49 -23.07
N PRO A 85 -9.54 20.29 -24.39
CA PRO A 85 -9.10 19.09 -25.10
C PRO A 85 -7.57 18.88 -25.12
N TYR A 86 -6.79 19.96 -24.98
CA TYR A 86 -5.33 19.87 -24.86
C TYR A 86 -4.86 19.51 -23.46
N MET A 87 -5.66 19.81 -22.44
CA MET A 87 -5.30 19.61 -21.04
C MET A 87 -5.78 18.26 -20.51
N GLN A 88 -6.96 17.80 -20.94
CA GLN A 88 -7.53 16.52 -20.51
C GLN A 88 -6.53 15.34 -20.57
N PRO A 89 -5.83 15.06 -21.70
CA PRO A 89 -4.88 13.94 -21.74
C PRO A 89 -3.70 14.13 -20.78
N THR A 90 -3.27 15.38 -20.56
CA THR A 90 -2.20 15.69 -19.59
C THR A 90 -2.62 15.37 -18.16
N TYR A 91 -3.85 15.73 -17.77
CA TYR A 91 -4.38 15.41 -16.45
C TYR A 91 -4.63 13.92 -16.25
N LEU A 92 -5.07 13.20 -17.28
CA LEU A 92 -5.21 11.74 -17.19
C LEU A 92 -3.86 11.03 -17.02
N ASN A 93 -2.80 11.51 -17.69
CA ASN A 93 -1.44 11.02 -17.44
C ASN A 93 -0.99 11.31 -16.00
N TYR A 94 -1.33 12.48 -15.46
CA TYR A 94 -1.06 12.82 -14.07
C TYR A 94 -1.83 11.91 -13.10
N VAL A 95 -3.13 11.69 -13.33
CA VAL A 95 -3.96 10.78 -12.53
C VAL A 95 -3.33 9.39 -12.50
N GLN A 96 -2.89 8.86 -13.64
CA GLN A 96 -2.20 7.57 -13.66
C GLN A 96 -0.93 7.59 -12.81
N ALA A 97 -0.09 8.62 -12.93
CA ALA A 97 1.12 8.74 -12.11
C ALA A 97 0.81 8.86 -10.61
N ALA A 98 -0.28 9.55 -10.25
CA ALA A 98 -0.73 9.66 -8.86
C ALA A 98 -1.26 8.33 -8.33
N ARG A 99 -1.96 7.53 -9.15
CA ARG A 99 -2.35 6.15 -8.81
C ARG A 99 -1.13 5.26 -8.57
N ASP A 100 -0.14 5.30 -9.47
CA ASP A 100 1.10 4.54 -9.32
C ASP A 100 1.83 4.92 -8.02
N GLN A 101 1.80 6.19 -7.63
CA GLN A 101 2.33 6.68 -6.35
C GLN A 101 1.55 6.11 -5.16
N VAL A 102 0.21 6.15 -5.19
CA VAL A 102 -0.65 5.57 -4.14
C VAL A 102 -0.35 4.08 -3.98
N ASP A 103 -0.28 3.32 -5.07
CA ASP A 103 0.00 1.88 -5.05
C ASP A 103 1.37 1.57 -4.44
N ALA A 104 2.40 2.32 -4.80
CA ALA A 104 3.73 2.18 -4.22
C ALA A 104 3.73 2.43 -2.70
N TRP A 105 2.98 3.45 -2.24
CA TRP A 105 2.88 3.75 -0.82
C TRP A 105 2.01 2.76 -0.05
N ARG A 106 0.95 2.22 -0.66
CA ARG A 106 0.17 1.11 -0.08
C ARG A 106 1.03 -0.13 0.10
N ALA A 107 1.87 -0.46 -0.89
CA ALA A 107 2.83 -1.57 -0.77
C ALA A 107 3.83 -1.33 0.38
N TRP A 108 4.30 -0.09 0.56
CA TRP A 108 5.15 0.28 1.69
C TRP A 108 4.43 0.11 3.05
N VAL A 109 3.18 0.58 3.17
CA VAL A 109 2.37 0.42 4.39
C VAL A 109 2.18 -1.07 4.70
N ALA A 110 1.80 -1.87 3.71
CA ALA A 110 1.61 -3.31 3.87
C ALA A 110 2.90 -4.00 4.34
N ALA A 111 4.04 -3.67 3.73
CA ALA A 111 5.33 -4.22 4.14
C ALA A 111 5.68 -3.85 5.59
N LYS A 112 5.47 -2.59 5.99
CA LYS A 112 5.72 -2.12 7.36
C LYS A 112 4.83 -2.79 8.39
N LYS A 113 3.53 -2.91 8.11
CA LYS A 113 2.61 -3.64 8.98
C LYS A 113 3.02 -5.12 9.09
N SER A 114 3.37 -5.76 7.98
CA SER A 114 3.82 -7.16 7.99
C SER A 114 5.08 -7.38 8.84
N ALA A 115 5.97 -6.40 8.90
CA ALA A 115 7.17 -6.46 9.74
C ALA A 115 6.84 -6.31 11.23
N ARG A 116 5.92 -5.41 11.60
CA ARG A 116 5.39 -5.30 12.98
C ARG A 116 4.70 -6.58 13.44
N ASP A 117 4.20 -7.35 12.48
CA ASP A 117 3.42 -8.54 12.74
C ASP A 117 4.26 -9.80 12.94
N ARG A 118 5.56 -9.75 12.63
CA ARG A 118 6.48 -10.88 12.81
C ARG A 118 6.55 -11.30 14.28
N ALA A 119 6.58 -12.61 14.50
CA ALA A 119 6.68 -13.22 15.81
C ALA A 119 8.13 -13.67 16.08
N VAL A 120 8.55 -13.51 17.33
CA VAL A 120 9.82 -14.07 17.81
C VAL A 120 9.52 -15.39 18.51
N VAL A 121 9.99 -16.50 17.95
CA VAL A 121 9.73 -17.82 18.50
C VAL A 121 11.03 -18.51 18.88
N ARG A 122 11.15 -18.85 20.16
CA ARG A 122 12.27 -19.64 20.68
C ARG A 122 11.86 -21.09 20.81
N ILE A 123 12.58 -21.98 20.14
CA ILE A 123 12.36 -23.42 20.22
C ILE A 123 13.46 -24.03 21.09
N VAL A 124 13.05 -24.76 22.11
CA VAL A 124 13.94 -25.51 23.00
C VAL A 124 13.49 -26.96 23.01
N SER A 125 14.44 -27.89 23.03
CA SER A 125 14.11 -29.31 23.16
C SER A 125 14.95 -30.03 24.20
N SER A 126 14.45 -31.17 24.64
CA SER A 126 15.16 -32.15 25.45
C SER A 126 15.05 -33.53 24.76
N PRO A 127 16.17 -34.12 24.27
CA PRO A 127 17.55 -33.62 24.29
C PRO A 127 17.75 -32.33 23.46
N THR A 128 18.81 -31.56 23.78
CA THR A 128 19.24 -30.41 22.97
C THR A 128 19.98 -30.87 21.71
N ASN A 129 20.23 -29.95 20.77
CA ASN A 129 20.83 -30.20 19.46
C ASN A 129 19.94 -31.07 18.54
N ALA A 130 18.63 -30.92 18.66
CA ALA A 130 17.69 -31.50 17.70
C ALA A 130 17.62 -30.63 16.44
N GLU A 131 17.62 -31.25 15.27
CA GLU A 131 17.36 -30.61 13.98
C GLU A 131 15.94 -30.07 13.94
N ILE A 132 15.79 -28.84 13.47
CA ILE A 132 14.50 -28.14 13.39
C ILE A 132 14.03 -28.13 11.94
N TYR A 133 12.86 -28.69 11.72
CA TYR A 133 12.08 -28.57 10.49
C TYR A 133 10.86 -27.69 10.76
N LEU A 134 10.61 -26.73 9.88
CA LEU A 134 9.50 -25.79 9.99
C LEU A 134 8.68 -25.86 8.70
N ASP A 135 7.38 -26.12 8.83
CA ASP A 135 6.42 -26.28 7.73
C ASP A 135 6.85 -27.31 6.66
N GLY A 136 7.64 -28.31 7.07
CA GLY A 136 8.18 -29.37 6.22
C GLY A 136 9.60 -29.13 5.69
N ASP A 137 10.13 -27.91 5.80
CA ASP A 137 11.46 -27.54 5.31
C ASP A 137 12.52 -27.62 6.42
N SER A 138 13.74 -28.05 6.08
CA SER A 138 14.89 -27.98 6.99
C SER A 138 15.28 -26.53 7.23
N THR A 139 15.44 -26.14 8.48
CA THR A 139 15.92 -24.79 8.84
C THR A 139 17.44 -24.72 9.01
N ASP A 140 18.14 -25.86 8.84
CA ASP A 140 19.57 -26.06 9.08
C ASP A 140 20.05 -25.56 10.46
N SER A 141 19.11 -25.47 11.41
CA SER A 141 19.30 -24.96 12.75
C SER A 141 19.04 -26.05 13.79
N LEU A 142 19.73 -25.95 14.93
CA LEU A 142 19.64 -26.90 16.03
C LEU A 142 19.04 -26.24 17.28
N THR A 143 18.28 -27.00 18.07
CA THR A 143 17.75 -26.51 19.33
C THR A 143 18.84 -26.33 20.40
N PRO A 144 18.79 -25.28 21.25
CA PRO A 144 17.80 -24.20 21.23
C PRO A 144 18.08 -23.14 20.16
N HIS A 145 17.05 -22.74 19.41
CA HIS A 145 17.13 -21.72 18.37
C HIS A 145 16.04 -20.65 18.54
N THR A 146 16.28 -19.42 18.10
CA THR A 146 15.30 -18.32 18.14
C THR A 146 15.08 -17.77 16.74
N PHE A 147 13.86 -17.94 16.23
CA PHE A 147 13.41 -17.33 14.99
C PHE A 147 12.92 -15.91 15.31
N HIS A 148 13.56 -14.89 14.74
CA HIS A 148 13.22 -13.49 15.02
C HIS A 148 12.13 -12.93 14.09
N ASP A 149 11.97 -13.53 12.91
CA ASP A 149 11.08 -13.03 11.86
C ASP A 149 10.10 -14.11 11.37
N LEU A 150 9.55 -14.89 12.30
CA LEU A 150 8.54 -15.90 11.94
C LEU A 150 7.23 -15.19 11.55
N ALA A 151 6.59 -15.62 10.45
CA ALA A 151 5.28 -15.09 10.11
C ALA A 151 4.28 -15.40 11.25
N PRO A 152 3.30 -14.53 11.54
CA PRO A 152 2.24 -14.89 12.46
C PRO A 152 1.35 -15.96 11.83
N GLY A 153 0.87 -16.91 12.64
CA GLY A 153 0.03 -18.00 12.18
C GLY A 153 0.36 -19.33 12.82
N THR A 154 -0.22 -20.39 12.27
CA THR A 154 0.08 -21.76 12.69
C THR A 154 1.22 -22.30 11.84
N HIS A 155 2.26 -22.80 12.51
CA HIS A 155 3.41 -23.44 11.88
C HIS A 155 3.55 -24.87 12.40
N THR A 156 3.85 -25.80 11.50
CA THR A 156 4.16 -27.18 11.88
C THR A 156 5.64 -27.26 12.19
N ILE A 157 5.98 -27.64 13.43
CA ILE A 157 7.37 -27.90 13.82
C ILE A 157 7.58 -29.40 13.88
N LYS A 158 8.66 -29.85 13.25
CA LYS A 158 9.18 -31.18 13.43
C LYS A 158 10.61 -31.13 13.95
N LEU A 159 10.88 -31.85 15.03
CA LEU A 159 12.20 -31.98 15.64
C LEU A 159 12.72 -33.39 15.44
N LYS A 160 13.98 -33.50 15.04
CA LYS A 160 14.67 -34.79 14.91
C LYS A 160 15.95 -34.79 15.71
N TYR A 161 16.20 -35.86 16.45
CA TYR A 161 17.44 -36.04 17.19
C TYR A 161 17.91 -37.48 17.10
N LEU A 162 19.12 -37.69 16.59
CA LEU A 162 19.73 -39.01 16.56
C LEU A 162 20.48 -39.28 17.87
N SER A 163 19.88 -40.09 18.73
CA SER A 163 20.50 -40.55 19.97
C SER A 163 21.38 -41.78 19.73
N PRO A 164 22.65 -41.79 20.19
CA PRO A 164 23.49 -42.99 20.12
C PRO A 164 22.95 -44.20 20.91
N ARG A 165 22.05 -43.98 21.87
CA ARG A 165 21.51 -45.04 22.75
C ARG A 165 20.07 -45.43 22.44
N ARG A 166 19.27 -44.44 22.02
CA ARG A 166 17.81 -44.58 21.86
C ARG A 166 17.38 -44.59 20.39
N GLY A 167 18.33 -44.48 19.45
CA GLY A 167 18.02 -44.34 18.03
C GLY A 167 17.45 -42.95 17.72
N LEU A 168 16.60 -42.88 16.70
CA LEU A 168 15.98 -41.64 16.25
C LEU A 168 14.84 -41.26 17.21
N LEU A 169 14.92 -40.04 17.75
CA LEU A 169 13.83 -39.42 18.48
C LEU A 169 13.19 -38.36 17.58
N GLU A 170 11.86 -38.37 17.48
CA GLU A 170 11.11 -37.35 16.73
C GLU A 170 10.05 -36.69 17.63
N TYR A 171 9.66 -35.47 17.27
CA TYR A 171 8.49 -34.78 17.80
C TYR A 171 7.90 -33.93 16.69
N GLU A 172 6.58 -33.97 16.51
CA GLU A 172 5.86 -33.19 15.50
C GLU A 172 4.62 -32.59 16.13
N ASP A 173 4.48 -31.27 16.04
CA ASP A 173 3.36 -30.53 16.63
C ASP A 173 3.18 -29.18 15.92
N THR A 174 2.00 -28.60 16.08
CA THR A 174 1.69 -27.27 15.56
C THR A 174 1.89 -26.23 16.65
N ILE A 175 2.64 -25.18 16.34
CA ILE A 175 2.70 -23.99 17.19
C ILE A 175 1.91 -22.85 16.57
N THR A 176 1.39 -21.97 17.43
CA THR A 176 0.80 -20.71 16.99
C THR A 176 1.77 -19.57 17.32
N ALA A 177 2.34 -18.99 16.26
CA ALA A 177 3.11 -17.76 16.30
C ALA A 177 2.14 -16.57 16.39
N GLU A 178 2.11 -15.92 17.55
CA GLU A 178 1.23 -14.79 17.79
C GLU A 178 1.86 -13.49 17.26
N LYS A 179 1.08 -12.72 16.49
CA LYS A 179 1.48 -11.45 15.87
C LYS A 179 2.19 -10.52 16.85
N GLY A 180 3.42 -10.12 16.51
CA GLY A 180 4.25 -9.18 17.28
C GLY A 180 4.67 -9.67 18.67
N LYS A 181 4.49 -10.96 19.00
CA LYS A 181 4.85 -11.51 20.32
C LYS A 181 6.12 -12.33 20.29
N THR A 182 6.78 -12.37 21.44
CA THR A 182 7.86 -13.32 21.73
C THR A 182 7.32 -14.50 22.53
N LYS A 183 7.56 -15.73 22.08
CA LYS A 183 7.10 -16.95 22.77
C LYS A 183 8.18 -18.03 22.74
N GLU A 184 8.38 -18.70 23.87
CA GLU A 184 9.23 -19.90 23.94
C GLU A 184 8.35 -21.15 23.95
N PHE A 185 8.71 -22.13 23.12
CA PHE A 185 8.15 -23.47 23.14
C PHE A 185 9.22 -24.46 23.56
N ARG A 186 8.85 -25.36 24.47
CA ARG A 186 9.73 -26.40 25.00
C ARG A 186 9.14 -27.76 24.69
N PHE A 187 9.93 -28.59 24.00
CA PHE A 187 9.52 -29.91 23.56
C PHE A 187 10.38 -31.01 24.19
N VAL A 188 9.78 -32.19 24.38
CA VAL A 188 10.47 -33.39 24.85
C VAL A 188 10.31 -34.45 23.77
N LEU A 189 11.43 -34.82 23.13
CA LEU A 189 11.40 -35.78 22.03
C LEU A 189 11.20 -37.20 22.54
N GLN A 190 10.47 -38.00 21.77
CA GLN A 190 10.14 -39.38 22.09
C GLN A 190 10.70 -40.32 21.02
N GLU A 191 10.85 -41.60 21.38
CA GLU A 191 11.24 -42.63 20.40
C GLU A 191 10.12 -42.82 19.39
N VAL A 192 10.50 -43.06 18.13
CA VAL A 192 9.57 -43.38 17.03
C VAL A 192 9.15 -44.83 17.09
#